data_AF-A0A9E1MWG3-F1
#
_entry.id   AF-A0A9E1MWG3-F1
#
_cell.length_a   1.000
_cell.length_b   1.000
_cell.length_c   1.000
_cell.angle_alpha   90.00
_cell.angle_beta   90.00
_cell.angle_gamma   90.00
#
_symmetry.space_group_name_H-M   'P 1'
#
loop_
_entity.id
_entity.type
_entity.pdbx_description
1 polymer ?
#
loop_
_entity_poly.entity_id
_entity_poly.type
_entity_poly.pdbx_seq_one_letter_code
_entity_poly.pdbx_strand_id
1 'polypeptide(L)'
;MRLAKANALDESDKLYGDAGGCPTVPHDLRVMVVTSALLVMCSPRQTKVVPRDDTDSSSDTDDKIDTDTDTAVEDTQTPIDTGPCANFQGQATPAEIAATPRADTNLEALARSMGTTLVADQVVYDRVVQDVGNIRSQYPDMSSITYFEADDGQVLLIGADSATFANMESGKYPAWDCPNALYEMTSFSVHSFYAQLTFEGSYEMELLGSEYSLLPGVDYAEPNRRVGDGPTICSTEDGPTYHYVFDNAYGDCFSGCIYHDFSYFTTDLNGTVTFHGMWSNSISVTPPSWVQQYGQC
;
A
#
# COMPACT_ATOMS: atom_id res chain seq x y z
N MET A 1 -19.92 61.89 -11.11
CA MET A 1 -20.16 63.02 -12.03
C MET A 1 -18.93 63.16 -12.93
N ARG A 2 -19.08 63.03 -14.26
CA ARG A 2 -18.07 63.04 -15.36
C ARG A 2 -17.17 61.79 -15.42
N LEU A 3 -17.37 60.83 -16.35
CA LEU A 3 -17.14 60.79 -17.83
C LEU A 3 -15.70 61.00 -18.27
N ALA A 4 -15.10 59.96 -18.89
CA ALA A 4 -14.61 59.91 -20.30
C ALA A 4 -13.53 58.81 -20.45
N LYS A 5 -13.77 57.76 -21.26
CA LYS A 5 -13.27 57.53 -22.65
C LYS A 5 -11.75 57.28 -22.72
N ALA A 6 -11.33 56.03 -22.97
CA ALA A 6 -11.14 55.39 -24.28
C ALA A 6 -9.89 55.88 -25.03
N ASN A 7 -8.99 54.96 -25.37
CA ASN A 7 -8.43 54.83 -26.72
C ASN A 7 -7.64 53.53 -26.88
N ALA A 8 -7.87 52.90 -28.02
CA ALA A 8 -7.16 51.77 -28.60
C ALA A 8 -5.94 52.25 -29.42
N LEU A 9 -5.35 51.30 -30.16
CA LEU A 9 -4.28 51.34 -31.17
C LEU A 9 -2.93 50.84 -30.62
N ASP A 10 -2.11 50.08 -31.33
CA ASP A 10 -2.15 49.33 -32.61
C ASP A 10 -0.72 48.76 -32.80
N GLU A 11 -0.56 47.68 -33.56
CA GLU A 11 0.63 47.28 -34.35
C GLU A 11 2.05 47.23 -33.69
N SER A 12 3.01 46.37 -34.01
CA SER A 12 3.21 45.37 -35.06
C SER A 12 4.57 44.67 -34.81
N ASP A 13 4.70 43.48 -35.40
CA ASP A 13 5.90 42.88 -36.00
C ASP A 13 7.16 42.47 -35.19
N LYS A 14 7.35 41.13 -35.20
CA LYS A 14 8.53 40.36 -35.63
C LYS A 14 9.87 40.61 -34.95
N LEU A 15 10.46 39.51 -34.45
CA LEU A 15 11.81 39.08 -34.86
C LEU A 15 11.96 37.55 -34.70
N TYR A 16 12.26 36.92 -35.84
CA TYR A 16 12.84 35.59 -35.99
C TYR A 16 14.24 35.54 -35.35
N GLY A 17 14.62 34.42 -34.74
CA GLY A 17 15.97 34.13 -34.27
C GLY A 17 16.12 32.65 -33.91
N ASP A 18 16.88 31.95 -34.74
CA ASP A 18 17.01 30.51 -34.87
C ASP A 18 18.18 29.92 -34.04
N ALA A 19 18.14 28.60 -33.88
CA ALA A 19 19.24 27.65 -33.65
C ALA A 19 19.92 27.52 -32.26
N GLY A 20 19.82 26.28 -31.73
CA GLY A 20 21.03 25.49 -31.42
C GLY A 20 21.23 25.08 -29.96
N GLY A 21 21.07 23.79 -29.67
CA GLY A 21 21.64 23.19 -28.44
C GLY A 21 20.97 21.91 -27.97
N CYS A 22 21.30 20.76 -28.58
CA CYS A 22 21.03 19.44 -28.04
C CYS A 22 22.06 19.17 -26.91
N PRO A 23 21.67 18.88 -25.67
CA PRO A 23 22.64 18.45 -24.67
C PRO A 23 23.05 17.00 -24.93
N THR A 24 24.31 16.82 -25.31
CA THR A 24 24.97 15.50 -25.38
C THR A 24 25.12 14.91 -23.98
N VAL A 25 24.56 13.72 -23.79
CA VAL A 25 24.73 12.88 -22.61
C VAL A 25 26.16 12.32 -22.60
N PRO A 26 26.96 12.51 -21.54
CA PRO A 26 28.19 11.74 -21.38
C PRO A 26 27.82 10.33 -20.91
N HIS A 27 28.14 9.34 -21.74
CA HIS A 27 28.32 7.97 -21.30
C HIS A 27 29.46 7.92 -20.27
N ASP A 28 29.15 7.58 -19.02
CA ASP A 28 30.14 6.98 -18.13
C ASP A 28 29.52 5.75 -17.45
N LEU A 29 29.72 4.62 -18.12
CA LEU A 29 29.32 3.29 -17.69
C LEU A 29 30.39 2.80 -16.70
N ARG A 30 30.23 3.11 -15.41
CA ARG A 30 31.00 2.43 -14.35
C ARG A 30 30.14 1.38 -13.67
N VAL A 31 30.33 0.15 -14.17
CA VAL A 31 29.95 -1.10 -13.54
C VAL A 31 30.52 -1.14 -12.11
N MET A 32 29.68 -0.92 -11.09
CA MET A 32 30.02 -1.32 -9.73
C MET A 32 29.75 -2.82 -9.61
N VAL A 33 30.83 -3.59 -9.66
CA VAL A 33 30.87 -4.97 -9.19
C VAL A 33 30.69 -4.93 -7.67
N VAL A 34 29.48 -5.19 -7.19
CA VAL A 34 29.26 -5.50 -5.77
C VAL A 34 29.69 -6.94 -5.56
N THR A 35 30.93 -7.13 -5.13
CA THR A 35 31.41 -8.42 -4.61
C THR A 35 30.61 -8.78 -3.37
N SER A 36 29.69 -9.74 -3.52
CA SER A 36 29.07 -10.46 -2.41
C SER A 36 30.14 -11.21 -1.63
N ALA A 37 30.50 -10.70 -0.45
CA ALA A 37 31.27 -11.45 0.53
C ALA A 37 30.33 -12.44 1.24
N LEU A 38 30.37 -13.69 0.80
CA LEU A 38 29.73 -14.83 1.44
C LEU A 38 30.41 -15.05 2.80
N LEU A 39 29.79 -14.62 3.90
CA LEU A 39 30.27 -14.88 5.26
C LEU A 39 29.89 -16.32 5.65
N VAL A 40 30.80 -17.26 5.39
CA VAL A 40 30.73 -18.63 5.90
C VAL A 40 30.99 -18.59 7.41
N MET A 41 29.94 -18.65 8.22
CA MET A 41 30.05 -18.85 9.67
C MET A 41 30.41 -20.31 9.95
N CYS A 42 31.69 -20.57 10.25
CA CYS A 42 32.14 -21.83 10.83
C CYS A 42 31.59 -21.98 12.27
N SER A 43 30.81 -23.03 12.49
CA SER A 43 30.35 -23.48 13.81
C SER A 43 31.51 -24.04 14.66
N PRO A 44 31.69 -23.62 15.92
CA PRO A 44 32.64 -24.25 16.81
C PRO A 44 32.04 -25.49 17.49
N ARG A 45 32.69 -26.62 17.19
CA ARG A 45 32.57 -27.96 17.78
C ARG A 45 32.75 -27.90 19.31
N GLN A 46 31.72 -28.34 20.05
CA GLN A 46 31.81 -28.48 21.52
C GLN A 46 32.76 -29.63 21.91
N THR A 47 33.78 -29.30 22.72
CA THR A 47 34.63 -30.29 23.40
C THR A 47 34.06 -30.62 24.77
N LYS A 48 33.73 -31.90 24.91
CA LYS A 48 33.39 -32.66 26.11
C LYS A 48 34.46 -32.49 27.21
N VAL A 49 34.06 -32.03 28.39
CA VAL A 49 34.84 -32.13 29.63
C VAL A 49 33.94 -32.76 30.69
N VAL A 50 34.38 -33.92 31.18
CA VAL A 50 33.83 -34.59 32.38
C VAL A 50 34.78 -34.28 33.53
N PRO A 51 34.25 -33.98 34.73
CA PRO A 51 34.78 -34.66 35.90
C PRO A 51 33.66 -35.32 36.75
N ARG A 52 33.99 -36.50 37.27
CA ARG A 52 33.31 -37.20 38.35
C ARG A 52 33.77 -36.64 39.72
N ASP A 53 32.91 -36.60 40.72
CA ASP A 53 32.82 -37.62 41.79
C ASP A 53 31.86 -37.17 42.90
N ASP A 54 30.99 -38.12 43.27
CA ASP A 54 30.55 -38.54 44.60
C ASP A 54 29.96 -37.52 45.59
N THR A 55 28.66 -37.65 45.90
CA THR A 55 28.23 -38.08 47.25
C THR A 55 26.78 -38.59 47.28
N ASP A 56 26.60 -39.73 47.94
CA ASP A 56 25.36 -40.45 48.25
C ASP A 56 24.32 -39.62 49.00
N SER A 57 23.03 -39.84 48.68
CA SER A 57 22.03 -40.21 49.71
C SER A 57 20.71 -40.72 49.13
N SER A 58 20.23 -41.80 49.75
CA SER A 58 19.03 -42.60 49.52
C SER A 58 17.72 -41.83 49.30
N SER A 59 16.83 -42.39 48.47
CA SER A 59 15.71 -43.21 48.96
C SER A 59 14.78 -43.61 47.80
N ASP A 60 14.38 -44.87 47.81
CA ASP A 60 13.45 -45.52 46.91
C ASP A 60 12.12 -44.77 46.72
N THR A 61 11.65 -44.70 45.48
CA THR A 61 10.29 -45.14 45.10
C THR A 61 10.22 -45.34 43.59
N ASP A 62 9.86 -46.56 43.19
CA ASP A 62 9.39 -46.91 41.85
C ASP A 62 8.25 -45.99 41.42
N ASP A 63 8.41 -45.31 40.28
CA ASP A 63 7.23 -44.96 39.47
C ASP A 63 7.57 -45.01 37.98
N LYS A 64 6.75 -45.78 37.27
CA LYS A 64 6.89 -46.05 35.83
C LYS A 64 6.45 -44.81 35.07
N ILE A 65 7.40 -44.14 34.42
CA ILE A 65 7.08 -43.13 33.42
C ILE A 65 6.81 -43.87 32.11
N ASP A 66 5.53 -44.00 31.77
CA ASP A 66 5.08 -44.31 30.41
C ASP A 66 5.54 -43.17 29.49
N THR A 67 6.48 -43.48 28.60
CA THR A 67 6.86 -42.60 27.49
C THR A 67 5.82 -42.76 26.39
N ASP A 68 4.69 -42.06 26.52
CA ASP A 68 3.82 -41.82 25.38
C ASP A 68 4.57 -40.93 24.39
N THR A 69 4.94 -41.57 23.29
CA THR A 69 5.62 -40.99 22.16
C THR A 69 4.59 -40.15 21.42
N ASP A 70 4.53 -38.85 21.75
CA ASP A 70 3.72 -37.90 21.00
C ASP A 70 4.23 -37.87 19.56
N THR A 71 3.47 -38.56 18.73
CA THR A 71 3.69 -38.70 17.31
C THR A 71 3.53 -37.33 16.70
N ALA A 72 4.60 -36.82 16.07
CA ALA A 72 4.54 -35.65 15.24
C ALA A 72 3.40 -35.83 14.23
N VAL A 73 2.32 -35.07 14.43
CA VAL A 73 1.25 -34.93 13.45
C VAL A 73 1.89 -34.15 12.31
N GLU A 74 2.32 -34.89 11.30
CA GLU A 74 2.71 -34.36 10.00
C GLU A 74 1.47 -33.64 9.46
N ASP A 75 1.51 -32.30 9.48
CA ASP A 75 0.49 -31.43 8.92
C ASP A 75 0.52 -31.60 7.40
N THR A 76 -0.08 -32.69 6.93
CA THR A 76 -0.38 -32.87 5.52
C THR A 76 -1.53 -31.93 5.20
N GLN A 77 -1.20 -30.67 4.90
CA GLN A 77 -2.08 -29.75 4.20
C GLN A 77 -2.64 -30.49 2.99
N THR A 78 -3.92 -30.84 3.08
CA THR A 78 -4.64 -31.43 1.97
C THR A 78 -4.62 -30.38 0.86
N PRO A 79 -4.13 -30.68 -0.36
CA PRO A 79 -4.15 -29.71 -1.45
C PRO A 79 -5.58 -29.20 -1.61
N ILE A 80 -5.77 -27.89 -1.52
CA ILE A 80 -7.05 -27.27 -1.78
C ILE A 80 -7.43 -27.67 -3.22
N ASP A 81 -8.54 -28.38 -3.37
CA ASP A 81 -9.10 -28.70 -4.69
C ASP A 81 -9.56 -27.39 -5.33
N THR A 82 -8.69 -26.80 -6.13
CA THR A 82 -8.87 -25.50 -6.79
C THR A 82 -9.76 -25.60 -8.04
N GLY A 83 -10.35 -26.77 -8.32
CA GLY A 83 -11.27 -26.96 -9.42
C GLY A 83 -10.72 -26.45 -10.77
N PRO A 84 -11.54 -25.83 -11.63
CA PRO A 84 -11.09 -25.31 -12.93
C PRO A 84 -10.07 -24.17 -12.84
N CYS A 85 -9.80 -23.65 -11.63
CA CYS A 85 -8.94 -22.50 -11.40
C CYS A 85 -7.53 -22.86 -10.91
N ALA A 86 -7.16 -24.14 -10.88
CA ALA A 86 -5.86 -24.62 -10.44
C ALA A 86 -4.65 -24.00 -11.16
N ASN A 87 -4.84 -23.49 -12.39
CA ASN A 87 -3.78 -22.87 -13.19
C ASN A 87 -3.82 -21.34 -13.18
N PHE A 88 -4.81 -20.74 -12.51
CA PHE A 88 -4.89 -19.30 -12.40
C PHE A 88 -3.88 -18.82 -11.35
N GLN A 89 -2.98 -17.93 -11.76
CA GLN A 89 -1.99 -17.32 -10.88
C GLN A 89 -2.32 -15.83 -10.80
N GLY A 90 -2.97 -15.42 -9.71
CA GLY A 90 -3.20 -14.01 -9.42
C GLY A 90 -1.95 -13.30 -8.90
N GLN A 91 -2.08 -12.00 -8.68
CA GLN A 91 -1.03 -11.13 -8.14
C GLN A 91 -0.80 -11.25 -6.63
N ALA A 92 -1.67 -11.98 -5.93
CA ALA A 92 -1.50 -12.32 -4.52
C ALA A 92 -1.86 -13.79 -4.27
N THR A 93 -1.28 -14.37 -3.23
CA THR A 93 -1.57 -15.71 -2.76
C THR A 93 -2.92 -15.75 -2.01
N PRO A 94 -3.60 -16.92 -1.94
CA PRO A 94 -4.82 -17.05 -1.15
C PRO A 94 -4.66 -16.65 0.32
N ALA A 95 -3.48 -16.86 0.91
CA ALA A 95 -3.20 -16.47 2.29
C ALA A 95 -3.11 -14.93 2.45
N GLU A 96 -2.56 -14.24 1.46
CA GLU A 96 -2.52 -12.77 1.43
C GLU A 96 -3.92 -12.17 1.22
N ILE A 97 -4.73 -12.79 0.35
CA ILE A 97 -6.13 -12.39 0.13
C ILE A 97 -6.96 -12.57 1.41
N ALA A 98 -6.88 -13.74 2.05
CA ALA A 98 -7.61 -14.02 3.28
C ALA A 98 -7.18 -13.14 4.48
N ALA A 99 -6.08 -12.41 4.37
CA ALA A 99 -5.60 -11.50 5.41
C ALA A 99 -6.22 -10.09 5.31
N THR A 100 -6.96 -9.78 4.24
CA THR A 100 -7.61 -8.48 4.02
C THR A 100 -9.14 -8.66 3.93
N PRO A 101 -9.96 -7.74 4.46
CA PRO A 101 -9.59 -6.52 5.17
C PRO A 101 -9.05 -6.80 6.58
N ARG A 102 -8.08 -5.98 7.00
CA ARG A 102 -7.48 -6.01 8.35
C ARG A 102 -8.30 -5.18 9.33
N ALA A 103 -7.97 -5.30 10.61
CA ALA A 103 -8.73 -4.69 11.70
C ALA A 103 -8.84 -3.15 11.62
N ASP A 104 -7.76 -2.47 11.22
CA ASP A 104 -7.76 -1.04 10.92
C ASP A 104 -7.69 -0.83 9.41
N THR A 105 -8.86 -0.84 8.75
CA THR A 105 -8.95 -0.77 7.30
C THR A 105 -8.38 0.53 6.71
N ASN A 106 -8.47 1.64 7.46
CA ASN A 106 -7.92 2.92 7.00
C ASN A 106 -6.39 2.92 7.02
N LEU A 107 -5.78 2.34 8.06
CA LEU A 107 -4.33 2.19 8.12
C LEU A 107 -3.81 1.05 7.24
N GLU A 108 -4.64 0.05 6.92
CA GLU A 108 -4.36 -0.91 5.86
C GLU A 108 -4.25 -0.22 4.51
N ALA A 109 -5.17 0.68 4.16
CA ALA A 109 -5.09 1.40 2.91
C ALA A 109 -3.88 2.34 2.84
N LEU A 110 -3.48 2.97 3.96
CA LEU A 110 -2.22 3.71 4.03
C LEU A 110 -1.01 2.79 3.84
N ALA A 111 -0.97 1.63 4.51
CA ALA A 111 0.12 0.67 4.34
C ALA A 111 0.19 0.14 2.89
N ARG A 112 -0.96 -0.04 2.24
CA ARG A 112 -1.04 -0.42 0.84
C ARG A 112 -0.46 0.64 -0.08
N SER A 113 -0.79 1.91 0.12
CA SER A 113 -0.29 3.00 -0.74
C SER A 113 1.22 3.22 -0.66
N MET A 114 1.86 2.70 0.39
CA MET A 114 3.33 2.68 0.53
C MET A 114 3.99 1.52 -0.24
N GLY A 115 3.23 0.52 -0.66
CA GLY A 115 3.71 -0.72 -1.25
C GLY A 115 3.63 -0.76 -2.78
N THR A 116 3.97 -1.91 -3.35
CA THR A 116 3.84 -2.21 -4.79
C THR A 116 3.11 -3.53 -5.05
N THR A 117 2.51 -4.10 -4.02
CA THR A 117 1.82 -5.41 -4.02
C THR A 117 0.31 -5.20 -4.01
N LEU A 118 -0.43 -6.24 -4.41
CA LEU A 118 -1.90 -6.18 -4.50
C LEU A 118 -2.57 -5.95 -3.14
N VAL A 119 -2.01 -6.48 -2.06
CA VAL A 119 -2.45 -6.23 -0.69
C VAL A 119 -1.34 -5.51 0.09
N ALA A 120 -1.69 -4.84 1.18
CA ALA A 120 -0.69 -4.28 2.08
C ALA A 120 0.22 -5.38 2.65
N ASP A 121 1.52 -5.12 2.70
CA ASP A 121 2.48 -5.99 3.39
C ASP A 121 2.18 -6.00 4.90
N GLN A 122 2.23 -7.18 5.52
CA GLN A 122 1.87 -7.34 6.93
C GLN A 122 2.80 -6.56 7.86
N VAL A 123 4.11 -6.55 7.57
CA VAL A 123 5.11 -5.84 8.38
C VAL A 123 4.88 -4.33 8.28
N VAL A 124 4.58 -3.82 7.07
CA VAL A 124 4.26 -2.40 6.86
C VAL A 124 2.95 -2.02 7.57
N TYR A 125 1.91 -2.85 7.49
CA TYR A 125 0.65 -2.61 8.18
C TYR A 125 0.84 -2.53 9.70
N ASP A 126 1.48 -3.55 10.30
CA ASP A 126 1.71 -3.58 11.75
C ASP A 126 2.52 -2.36 12.21
N ARG A 127 3.48 -1.95 11.36
CA ARG A 127 4.32 -0.77 11.59
C ARG A 127 3.51 0.52 11.57
N VAL A 128 2.69 0.73 10.54
CA VAL A 128 1.84 1.92 10.40
C VAL A 128 0.83 2.00 11.56
N VAL A 129 0.21 0.89 11.93
CA VAL A 129 -0.73 0.84 13.08
C VAL A 129 -0.03 1.24 14.38
N GLN A 130 1.15 0.68 14.64
CA GLN A 130 1.94 1.03 15.83
C GLN A 130 2.31 2.51 15.85
N ASP A 131 2.87 3.02 14.75
CA ASP A 131 3.41 4.38 14.68
C ASP A 131 2.30 5.43 14.75
N VAL A 132 1.24 5.28 13.96
CA VAL A 132 0.09 6.20 14.00
C VAL A 132 -0.61 6.13 15.36
N GLY A 133 -0.70 4.94 15.96
CA GLY A 133 -1.20 4.77 17.33
C GLY A 133 -0.37 5.54 18.37
N ASN A 134 0.97 5.43 18.29
CA ASN A 134 1.89 6.14 19.18
C ASN A 134 1.81 7.66 18.99
N ILE A 135 1.72 8.13 17.73
CA ILE A 135 1.57 9.56 17.41
C ILE A 135 0.25 10.07 18.00
N ARG A 136 -0.88 9.42 17.73
CA ARG A 136 -2.20 9.84 18.25
C ARG A 136 -2.26 9.78 19.78
N SER A 137 -1.54 8.87 20.43
CA SER A 137 -1.47 8.81 21.88
C SER A 137 -0.70 9.98 22.49
N GLN A 138 0.32 10.51 21.81
CA GLN A 138 1.13 11.63 22.29
C GLN A 138 0.58 12.99 21.84
N TYR A 139 -0.11 13.03 20.69
CA TYR A 139 -0.66 14.20 20.04
C TYR A 139 -2.15 13.96 19.71
N PRO A 140 -3.06 14.08 20.70
CA PRO A 140 -4.46 13.71 20.54
C PRO A 140 -5.21 14.47 19.43
N ASP A 141 -4.76 15.67 19.07
CA ASP A 141 -5.33 16.46 17.97
C ASP A 141 -5.20 15.75 16.60
N MET A 142 -4.30 14.77 16.47
CA MET A 142 -4.13 13.96 15.26
C MET A 142 -5.15 12.81 15.15
N SER A 143 -5.97 12.58 16.18
CA SER A 143 -6.90 11.44 16.22
C SER A 143 -8.02 11.51 15.19
N SER A 144 -8.42 12.71 14.76
CA SER A 144 -9.48 12.91 13.77
C SER A 144 -9.00 12.85 12.32
N ILE A 145 -7.68 12.81 12.09
CA ILE A 145 -7.08 12.77 10.75
C ILE A 145 -6.90 11.30 10.37
N THR A 146 -7.57 10.89 9.29
CA THR A 146 -7.50 9.55 8.69
C THR A 146 -6.75 9.62 7.37
N TYR A 147 -6.33 8.49 6.81
CA TYR A 147 -5.84 8.45 5.44
C TYR A 147 -6.99 8.69 4.45
N PHE A 148 -6.79 9.59 3.49
CA PHE A 148 -7.73 9.83 2.39
C PHE A 148 -7.31 8.98 1.20
N GLU A 149 -8.04 7.89 0.97
CA GLU A 149 -7.75 6.92 -0.08
C GLU A 149 -8.13 7.47 -1.46
N ALA A 150 -7.30 7.22 -2.48
CA ALA A 150 -7.56 7.65 -3.86
C ALA A 150 -8.73 6.88 -4.51
N ASP A 151 -9.00 5.67 -4.03
CA ASP A 151 -10.14 4.81 -4.37
C ASP A 151 -10.69 4.17 -3.07
N ASP A 152 -11.61 3.22 -3.16
CA ASP A 152 -12.18 2.54 -1.99
C ASP A 152 -11.52 1.20 -1.67
N GLY A 153 -10.52 0.77 -2.46
CA GLY A 153 -9.84 -0.52 -2.32
C GLY A 153 -10.73 -1.75 -2.56
N GLN A 154 -12.00 -1.58 -2.93
CA GLN A 154 -12.99 -2.67 -2.92
C GLN A 154 -13.83 -2.74 -4.19
N VAL A 155 -13.83 -1.68 -5.00
CA VAL A 155 -14.68 -1.57 -6.19
C VAL A 155 -13.84 -1.37 -7.45
N LEU A 156 -14.04 -2.27 -8.40
CA LEU A 156 -13.48 -2.19 -9.74
C LEU A 156 -14.57 -1.88 -10.78
N LEU A 157 -14.29 -0.95 -11.68
CA LEU A 157 -15.16 -0.60 -12.80
C LEU A 157 -14.61 -1.21 -14.08
N ILE A 158 -15.43 -1.99 -14.79
CA ILE A 158 -15.05 -2.70 -16.01
C ILE A 158 -15.84 -2.15 -17.20
N GLY A 159 -15.13 -1.65 -18.22
CA GLY A 159 -15.69 -1.41 -19.55
C GLY A 159 -15.48 -2.62 -20.45
N ALA A 160 -16.50 -2.97 -21.24
CA ALA A 160 -16.45 -4.12 -22.13
C ALA A 160 -17.35 -3.92 -23.35
N ASP A 161 -17.16 -4.78 -24.36
CA ASP A 161 -18.07 -4.80 -25.50
C ASP A 161 -19.48 -5.28 -25.10
N SER A 162 -20.48 -5.00 -25.94
CA SER A 162 -21.88 -5.31 -25.64
C SER A 162 -22.19 -6.80 -25.52
N ALA A 163 -21.46 -7.67 -26.23
CA ALA A 163 -21.64 -9.12 -26.11
C ALA A 163 -21.04 -9.62 -24.78
N THR A 164 -19.91 -9.06 -24.36
CA THR A 164 -19.27 -9.33 -23.07
C THR A 164 -20.17 -8.89 -21.91
N PHE A 165 -20.74 -7.69 -21.94
CA PHE A 165 -21.72 -7.28 -20.92
C PHE A 165 -22.94 -8.20 -20.85
N ALA A 166 -23.50 -8.61 -22.00
CA ALA A 166 -24.63 -9.55 -22.02
C ALA A 166 -24.27 -10.92 -21.43
N ASN A 167 -23.03 -11.37 -21.62
CA ASN A 167 -22.52 -12.60 -21.02
C ASN A 167 -22.31 -12.45 -19.51
N MET A 168 -21.77 -11.32 -19.05
CA MET A 168 -21.62 -11.02 -17.62
C MET A 168 -22.98 -11.01 -16.91
N GLU A 169 -23.96 -10.27 -17.45
CA GLU A 169 -25.32 -10.15 -16.88
C GLU A 169 -26.06 -11.49 -16.85
N SER A 170 -25.86 -12.34 -17.86
CA SER A 170 -26.50 -13.66 -17.94
C SER A 170 -25.74 -14.78 -17.21
N GLY A 171 -24.62 -14.48 -16.55
CA GLY A 171 -23.79 -15.46 -15.85
C GLY A 171 -23.07 -16.44 -16.79
N LYS A 172 -22.79 -16.02 -18.02
CA LYS A 172 -22.17 -16.81 -19.10
C LYS A 172 -20.78 -16.31 -19.49
N TYR A 173 -20.13 -15.56 -18.61
CA TYR A 173 -18.79 -15.02 -18.85
C TYR A 173 -17.75 -15.78 -18.02
N PRO A 174 -17.28 -16.96 -18.44
CA PRO A 174 -16.43 -17.81 -17.61
C PRO A 174 -15.02 -17.24 -17.38
N ALA A 175 -14.61 -16.24 -18.15
CA ALA A 175 -13.26 -15.71 -18.09
C ALA A 175 -12.94 -15.05 -16.73
N TRP A 176 -13.95 -14.52 -16.04
CA TRP A 176 -13.76 -13.93 -14.72
C TRP A 176 -13.93 -14.92 -13.56
N ASP A 177 -14.28 -16.19 -13.81
CA ASP A 177 -14.67 -17.11 -12.74
C ASP A 177 -13.52 -17.33 -11.75
N CYS A 178 -12.31 -17.50 -12.30
CA CYS A 178 -11.11 -17.72 -11.50
C CYS A 178 -10.59 -16.48 -10.75
N PRO A 179 -10.42 -15.30 -11.39
CA PRO A 179 -10.07 -14.10 -10.62
C PRO A 179 -11.15 -13.74 -9.60
N ASN A 180 -12.44 -13.85 -9.92
CA ASN A 180 -13.52 -13.57 -8.96
C ASN A 180 -13.50 -14.52 -7.77
N ALA A 181 -13.18 -15.80 -7.99
CA ALA A 181 -13.04 -16.78 -6.92
C ALA A 181 -11.79 -16.52 -6.06
N LEU A 182 -10.67 -16.15 -6.67
CA LEU A 182 -9.43 -15.86 -5.94
C LEU A 182 -9.56 -14.59 -5.09
N TYR A 183 -10.09 -13.51 -5.65
CA TYR A 183 -10.17 -12.20 -4.98
C TYR A 183 -11.47 -11.99 -4.20
N GLU A 184 -12.24 -13.06 -3.99
CA GLU A 184 -13.44 -13.06 -3.16
C GLU A 184 -14.44 -11.97 -3.59
N MET A 185 -14.77 -11.93 -4.89
CA MET A 185 -15.80 -11.04 -5.41
C MET A 185 -17.15 -11.36 -4.75
N THR A 186 -17.74 -10.37 -4.08
CA THR A 186 -18.98 -10.54 -3.30
C THR A 186 -20.23 -10.19 -4.11
N SER A 187 -20.10 -9.24 -5.03
CA SER A 187 -21.22 -8.83 -5.88
C SER A 187 -20.73 -8.15 -7.17
N PHE A 188 -21.62 -8.11 -8.16
CA PHE A 188 -21.42 -7.30 -9.35
C PHE A 188 -22.76 -6.70 -9.83
N SER A 189 -22.68 -5.58 -10.54
CA SER A 189 -23.81 -4.98 -11.25
C SER A 189 -23.38 -4.49 -12.62
N VAL A 190 -24.23 -4.71 -13.63
CA VAL A 190 -24.00 -4.19 -14.98
C VAL A 190 -24.84 -2.92 -15.17
N HIS A 191 -24.19 -1.85 -15.59
CA HIS A 191 -24.78 -0.56 -15.91
C HIS A 191 -24.69 -0.31 -17.43
N SER A 192 -25.29 0.79 -17.90
CA SER A 192 -25.33 1.11 -19.33
C SER A 192 -23.95 1.24 -20.00
N PHE A 193 -22.89 1.52 -19.23
CA PHE A 193 -21.55 1.82 -19.76
C PHE A 193 -20.40 1.07 -19.06
N TYR A 194 -20.67 0.39 -17.95
CA TYR A 194 -19.65 -0.33 -17.17
C TYR A 194 -20.31 -1.43 -16.33
N ALA A 195 -19.52 -2.43 -15.96
CA ALA A 195 -19.84 -3.35 -14.86
C ALA A 195 -19.07 -2.91 -13.61
N GLN A 196 -19.72 -2.96 -12.45
CA GLN A 196 -19.12 -2.70 -11.16
C GLN A 196 -18.94 -4.03 -10.45
N LEU A 197 -17.72 -4.34 -10.02
CA LEU A 197 -17.40 -5.52 -9.21
C LEU A 197 -17.03 -5.04 -7.81
N THR A 198 -17.59 -5.70 -6.79
CA THR A 198 -17.27 -5.45 -5.39
C THR A 198 -16.60 -6.67 -4.79
N PHE A 199 -15.53 -6.46 -4.04
CA PHE A 199 -14.75 -7.51 -3.40
C PHE A 199 -14.83 -7.43 -1.87
N GLU A 200 -14.56 -8.55 -1.20
CA GLU A 200 -14.50 -8.58 0.27
C GLU A 200 -13.24 -7.87 0.78
N GLY A 201 -12.08 -8.21 0.21
CA GLY A 201 -10.76 -7.69 0.57
C GLY A 201 -10.52 -6.23 0.20
N SER A 202 -9.39 -5.68 0.65
CA SER A 202 -8.92 -4.33 0.30
C SER A 202 -7.66 -4.40 -0.56
N TYR A 203 -7.78 -4.08 -1.84
CA TYR A 203 -6.75 -4.30 -2.86
C TYR A 203 -6.18 -3.02 -3.45
N GLU A 204 -5.02 -3.14 -4.09
CA GLU A 204 -4.50 -2.11 -4.98
C GLU A 204 -5.27 -2.23 -6.29
N MET A 205 -6.22 -1.32 -6.47
CA MET A 205 -7.19 -1.38 -7.53
C MET A 205 -6.59 -1.15 -8.92
N GLU A 206 -5.46 -0.46 -9.05
CA GLU A 206 -4.75 -0.31 -10.32
C GLU A 206 -4.09 -1.62 -10.76
N LEU A 207 -3.52 -2.35 -9.80
CA LEU A 207 -2.96 -3.69 -10.05
C LEU A 207 -4.08 -4.69 -10.37
N LEU A 208 -5.18 -4.66 -9.62
CA LEU A 208 -6.33 -5.52 -9.89
C LEU A 208 -6.96 -5.19 -11.24
N GLY A 209 -7.14 -3.90 -11.55
CA GLY A 209 -7.65 -3.43 -12.84
C GLY A 209 -6.77 -3.88 -14.00
N SER A 210 -5.45 -3.80 -13.85
CA SER A 210 -4.51 -4.30 -14.86
C SER A 210 -4.73 -5.78 -15.17
N GLU A 211 -5.05 -6.60 -14.17
CA GLU A 211 -5.35 -8.03 -14.39
C GLU A 211 -6.69 -8.27 -15.08
N TYR A 212 -7.75 -7.60 -14.61
CA TYR A 212 -9.08 -7.72 -15.20
C TYR A 212 -9.15 -7.16 -16.63
N SER A 213 -8.29 -6.18 -16.96
CA SER A 213 -8.19 -5.62 -18.31
C SER A 213 -7.71 -6.63 -19.36
N LEU A 214 -7.08 -7.73 -18.93
CA LEU A 214 -6.60 -8.79 -19.82
C LEU A 214 -7.68 -9.81 -20.18
N LEU A 215 -8.87 -9.73 -19.57
CA LEU A 215 -9.95 -10.67 -19.81
C LEU A 215 -10.57 -10.46 -21.21
N PRO A 216 -10.96 -11.53 -21.93
CA PRO A 216 -11.47 -11.41 -23.29
C PRO A 216 -12.73 -10.54 -23.41
N GLY A 217 -12.66 -9.47 -24.20
CA GLY A 217 -13.79 -8.55 -24.44
C GLY A 217 -13.92 -7.43 -23.41
N VAL A 218 -13.02 -7.37 -22.44
CA VAL A 218 -12.83 -6.18 -21.57
C VAL A 218 -12.01 -5.14 -22.34
N ASP A 219 -12.53 -3.91 -22.39
CA ASP A 219 -11.87 -2.76 -23.01
C ASP A 219 -11.00 -2.00 -21.99
N TYR A 220 -11.47 -1.90 -20.75
CA TYR A 220 -10.74 -1.30 -19.63
C TYR A 220 -11.24 -1.86 -18.29
N ALA A 221 -10.38 -1.81 -17.28
CA ALA A 221 -10.76 -2.03 -15.89
C ALA A 221 -9.99 -1.05 -15.00
N GLU A 222 -10.70 -0.25 -14.21
CA GLU A 222 -10.14 0.88 -13.48
C GLU A 222 -10.69 0.97 -12.05
N PRO A 223 -9.96 1.60 -11.11
CA PRO A 223 -10.45 1.82 -9.76
C PRO A 223 -11.69 2.71 -9.72
N ASN A 224 -12.55 2.49 -8.73
CA ASN A 224 -13.59 3.45 -8.35
C ASN A 224 -12.99 4.65 -7.60
N ARG A 225 -12.40 5.58 -8.35
CA ARG A 225 -11.66 6.72 -7.79
C ARG A 225 -12.56 7.69 -7.02
N ARG A 226 -12.05 8.21 -5.92
CA ARG A 226 -12.66 9.33 -5.17
C ARG A 226 -12.32 10.66 -5.85
N VAL A 227 -13.26 11.59 -5.76
CA VAL A 227 -13.10 12.96 -6.27
C VAL A 227 -13.04 13.94 -5.09
N GLY A 228 -12.14 14.91 -5.19
CA GLY A 228 -11.93 15.94 -4.19
C GLY A 228 -10.66 15.68 -3.39
N ASP A 229 -10.63 16.28 -2.21
CA ASP A 229 -9.51 16.29 -1.28
C ASP A 229 -10.07 16.24 0.15
N GLY A 230 -9.21 16.01 1.13
CA GLY A 230 -9.60 15.94 2.53
C GLY A 230 -8.42 15.69 3.45
N PRO A 231 -8.67 15.69 4.77
CA PRO A 231 -7.64 15.33 5.73
C PRO A 231 -7.03 13.97 5.40
N THR A 232 -5.71 13.90 5.39
CA THR A 232 -4.96 12.70 5.00
C THR A 232 -3.72 12.48 5.86
N ILE A 233 -3.16 11.28 5.78
CA ILE A 233 -1.87 10.94 6.35
C ILE A 233 -0.97 10.53 5.20
N CYS A 234 0.09 11.28 4.95
CA CYS A 234 1.15 10.84 4.04
C CYS A 234 2.23 10.12 4.84
N SER A 235 2.71 9.00 4.30
CA SER A 235 3.73 8.19 4.94
C SER A 235 4.82 7.78 3.94
N THR A 236 6.07 7.77 4.39
CA THR A 236 7.21 7.35 3.57
C THR A 236 8.24 6.63 4.42
N GLU A 237 8.73 5.49 3.94
CA GLU A 237 9.87 4.78 4.53
C GLU A 237 11.18 5.32 3.94
N ASP A 238 12.10 5.75 4.81
CA ASP A 238 13.47 6.15 4.46
C ASP A 238 14.46 5.39 5.37
N GLY A 239 14.83 4.18 4.94
CA GLY A 239 15.67 3.28 5.70
C GLY A 239 15.04 2.91 7.05
N PRO A 240 15.71 3.14 8.20
CA PRO A 240 15.17 2.76 9.51
C PRO A 240 14.15 3.78 10.07
N THR A 241 13.79 4.82 9.32
CA THR A 241 12.93 5.91 9.76
C THR A 241 11.68 5.97 8.89
N TYR A 242 10.52 6.05 9.55
CA TYR A 242 9.26 6.32 8.89
C TYR A 242 8.91 7.79 9.10
N HIS A 243 8.47 8.42 8.01
CA HIS A 243 8.07 9.81 7.95
C HIS A 243 6.55 9.86 7.89
N TYR A 244 5.92 10.63 8.77
CA TYR A 244 4.47 10.81 8.79
C TYR A 244 4.12 12.29 8.75
N VAL A 245 3.36 12.68 7.73
CA VAL A 245 2.79 14.02 7.61
C VAL A 245 1.28 13.89 7.74
N PHE A 246 0.74 14.43 8.83
CA PHE A 246 -0.70 14.54 9.05
C PHE A 246 -1.16 15.87 8.46
N ASP A 247 -2.05 15.81 7.49
CA ASP A 247 -2.66 16.97 6.87
C ASP A 247 -4.12 17.10 7.34
N ASN A 248 -4.40 18.15 8.09
CA ASN A 248 -5.78 18.54 8.38
C ASN A 248 -6.25 19.53 7.31
N ALA A 249 -6.84 19.00 6.24
CA ALA A 249 -7.33 19.78 5.11
C ALA A 249 -8.82 20.17 5.25
N TYR A 250 -9.18 21.41 4.90
CA TYR A 250 -10.56 21.92 5.01
C TYR A 250 -10.87 23.09 4.06
N GLY A 251 -12.14 23.49 4.02
CA GLY A 251 -12.65 24.55 3.14
C GLY A 251 -13.34 24.00 1.89
N ASP A 252 -12.94 24.42 0.69
CA ASP A 252 -13.51 23.96 -0.58
C ASP A 252 -12.90 22.62 -1.04
N CYS A 253 -13.18 21.54 -0.32
CA CYS A 253 -12.54 20.26 -0.57
C CYS A 253 -13.07 19.49 -1.79
N PHE A 254 -14.21 19.90 -2.39
CA PHE A 254 -14.68 19.28 -3.63
C PHE A 254 -13.79 19.66 -4.83
N SER A 255 -13.18 20.86 -4.77
CA SER A 255 -12.26 21.36 -5.80
C SER A 255 -10.77 21.16 -5.44
N GLY A 256 -10.47 20.52 -4.31
CA GLY A 256 -9.17 20.58 -3.64
C GLY A 256 -9.19 21.56 -2.48
N CYS A 257 -8.95 21.09 -1.25
CA CYS A 257 -9.10 21.90 -0.05
C CYS A 257 -8.23 23.17 -0.17
N ILE A 258 -8.74 24.29 0.33
CA ILE A 258 -8.01 25.58 0.24
C ILE A 258 -7.13 25.83 1.46
N TYR A 259 -7.40 25.13 2.56
CA TYR A 259 -6.63 25.21 3.80
C TYR A 259 -6.07 23.85 4.15
N HIS A 260 -4.80 23.84 4.54
CA HIS A 260 -4.08 22.66 4.96
C HIS A 260 -3.21 23.00 6.17
N ASP A 261 -3.41 22.26 7.26
CA ASP A 261 -2.62 22.35 8.48
C ASP A 261 -1.83 21.06 8.65
N PHE A 262 -0.55 21.13 8.30
CA PHE A 262 0.36 20.00 8.30
C PHE A 262 1.10 19.86 9.64
N SER A 263 1.20 18.63 10.14
CA SER A 263 2.02 18.24 11.30
C SER A 263 2.97 17.11 10.90
N TYR A 264 4.27 17.26 11.18
CA TYR A 264 5.29 16.32 10.73
C TYR A 264 5.97 15.60 11.88
N PHE A 265 5.99 14.27 11.76
CA PHE A 265 6.56 13.33 12.71
C PHE A 265 7.50 12.36 12.00
N THR A 266 8.46 11.84 12.75
CA THR A 266 9.19 10.63 12.36
C THR A 266 9.11 9.60 13.47
N THR A 267 9.23 8.33 13.10
CA THR A 267 9.38 7.22 14.03
C THR A 267 10.62 6.40 13.71
N ASP A 268 11.33 5.96 14.74
CA ASP A 268 12.49 5.05 14.61
C ASP A 268 12.07 3.58 14.68
N LEU A 269 12.98 2.63 14.48
CA LEU A 269 12.67 1.19 14.55
C LEU A 269 11.98 0.72 15.86
N ASN A 270 12.07 1.49 16.95
CA ASN A 270 11.40 1.16 18.22
C ASN A 270 9.99 1.79 18.34
N GLY A 271 9.55 2.53 17.33
CA GLY A 271 8.30 3.29 17.33
C GLY A 271 8.40 4.60 18.12
N THR A 272 9.62 5.11 18.37
CA THR A 272 9.83 6.36 19.11
C THR A 272 9.43 7.54 18.24
N VAL A 273 8.41 8.28 18.66
CA VAL A 273 7.90 9.46 17.93
C VAL A 273 8.78 10.68 18.18
N THR A 274 9.19 11.35 17.11
CA THR A 274 9.82 12.67 17.14
C THR A 274 8.97 13.66 16.34
N PHE A 275 8.53 14.75 16.98
CA PHE A 275 7.84 15.85 16.31
C PHE A 275 8.83 16.87 15.77
N HIS A 276 8.66 17.25 14.50
CA HIS A 276 9.56 18.18 13.82
C HIS A 276 8.97 19.58 13.63
N GLY A 277 7.64 19.68 13.56
CA GLY A 277 6.98 20.97 13.45
C GLY A 277 5.61 20.90 12.77
N MET A 278 5.00 22.07 12.68
CA MET A 278 3.74 22.31 12.01
C MET A 278 3.88 23.42 10.97
N TRP A 279 3.05 23.37 9.95
CA TRP A 279 2.92 24.43 8.96
C TRP A 279 1.48 24.53 8.45
N SER A 280 1.02 25.76 8.20
CA SER A 280 -0.28 26.02 7.62
C SER A 280 -0.14 26.94 6.42
N ASN A 281 -0.81 26.58 5.31
CA ASN A 281 -0.84 27.40 4.10
C ASN A 281 -1.60 28.73 4.32
N SER A 282 -2.41 28.82 5.36
CA SER A 282 -3.12 30.05 5.76
C SER A 282 -2.21 31.07 6.45
N ILE A 283 -1.08 30.60 7.01
CA ILE A 283 -0.13 31.42 7.80
C ILE A 283 1.08 31.82 6.94
N SER A 284 1.57 30.92 6.09
CA SER A 284 2.72 31.18 5.21
C SER A 284 2.51 30.54 3.85
N VAL A 285 2.83 31.27 2.78
CA VAL A 285 2.76 30.76 1.40
C VAL A 285 3.99 29.93 1.00
N THR A 286 5.05 29.93 1.82
CA THR A 286 6.26 29.15 1.54
C THR A 286 6.26 27.92 2.45
N PRO A 287 6.04 26.72 1.90
CA PRO A 287 6.08 25.49 2.69
C PRO A 287 7.53 25.12 3.06
N PRO A 288 7.75 24.58 4.28
CA PRO A 288 8.99 23.89 4.63
C PRO A 288 9.32 22.78 3.64
N SER A 289 10.61 22.42 3.53
CA SER A 289 11.05 21.37 2.60
C SER A 289 10.39 20.01 2.87
N TRP A 290 10.12 19.69 4.15
CA TRP A 290 9.49 18.43 4.52
C TRP A 290 8.04 18.31 4.01
N VAL A 291 7.31 19.43 3.84
CA VAL A 291 5.95 19.40 3.25
C VAL A 291 6.05 18.98 1.79
N GLN A 292 7.01 19.54 1.05
CA GLN A 292 7.23 19.21 -0.36
C GLN A 292 7.74 17.78 -0.54
N GLN A 293 8.54 17.29 0.41
CA GLN A 293 9.19 15.99 0.33
C GLN A 293 8.29 14.82 0.79
N TYR A 294 7.52 15.03 1.87
CA TYR A 294 6.78 13.95 2.54
C TYR A 294 5.28 14.25 2.70
N GLY A 295 4.83 15.47 2.41
CA GLY A 295 3.43 15.87 2.53
C GLY A 295 2.63 15.75 1.22
N GLN A 296 3.19 15.09 0.21
CA GLN A 296 2.51 14.79 -1.04
C GLN A 296 2.29 13.29 -1.16
N CYS A 297 1.04 12.90 -0.92
CA CYS A 297 0.40 11.64 -1.24
C CYS A 297 -0.91 12.00 -1.98
#